data_AF-A0AAV9BTQ4-F1
#
_entry.id   AF-A0AAV9BTQ4-F1
#
_cell.length_a   1.000
_cell.length_b   1.000
_cell.length_c   1.000
_cell.angle_alpha   90.00
_cell.angle_beta   90.00
_cell.angle_gamma   90.00
#
_symmetry.space_group_name_H-M   'P 1'
#
loop_
_entity.id
_entity.type
_entity.pdbx_description
1 polymer ?
#
loop_
_entity_poly.entity_id
_entity_poly.type
_entity_poly.pdbx_seq_one_letter_code
_entity_poly.pdbx_strand_id
1 'polypeptide(L)'
;MHAQLLAGLLGVKSGQDAYIRGWLYERAEQQFTNRLSALRNGLAGFGTKDERLTVPPELGAERRTSSNVLSADADSLSYGRTPAEILRTVYGTGDERWPGGFYPNGGNGRDC
;
A
#
# COMPACT_ATOMS: atom_id res chain seq x y z
N MET A 1 -12.91 -14.60 -9.76
CA MET A 1 -13.67 -13.74 -8.83
C MET A 1 -12.77 -12.79 -8.03
N HIS A 2 -11.68 -13.24 -7.39
CA HIS A 2 -10.79 -12.35 -6.63
C HIS A 2 -10.00 -11.33 -7.47
N ALA A 3 -9.50 -11.71 -8.65
CA ALA A 3 -8.66 -10.82 -9.48
C ALA A 3 -9.40 -9.55 -9.98
N GLN A 4 -10.70 -9.68 -10.28
CA GLN A 4 -11.51 -8.58 -10.84
C GLN A 4 -11.90 -7.55 -9.77
N LEU A 5 -12.20 -8.01 -8.54
CA LEU A 5 -12.39 -7.15 -7.37
C LEU A 5 -11.10 -6.40 -7.02
N LEU A 6 -9.96 -7.10 -7.00
CA LEU A 6 -8.66 -6.52 -6.70
C LEU A 6 -8.25 -5.46 -7.72
N ALA A 7 -8.43 -5.74 -9.01
CA ALA A 7 -8.13 -4.78 -10.09
C ALA A 7 -9.02 -3.52 -9.99
N GLY A 8 -10.31 -3.67 -9.69
CA GLY A 8 -11.23 -2.55 -9.51
C GLY A 8 -10.90 -1.69 -8.28
N LEU A 9 -10.47 -2.30 -7.18
CA LEU A 9 -10.15 -1.59 -5.93
C LEU A 9 -8.78 -0.90 -6.01
N LEU A 10 -7.77 -1.54 -6.62
CA LEU A 10 -6.39 -1.05 -6.59
C LEU A 10 -6.23 0.32 -7.26
N GLY A 11 -6.83 0.54 -8.44
CA GLY A 11 -6.65 1.78 -9.18
C GLY A 11 -7.23 3.01 -8.47
N VAL A 12 -8.41 2.87 -7.86
CA VAL A 12 -9.02 3.94 -7.05
C VAL A 12 -8.21 4.18 -5.78
N LYS A 13 -7.73 3.11 -5.14
CA LYS A 13 -6.93 3.20 -3.91
C LYS A 13 -5.55 3.80 -4.14
N SER A 14 -4.90 3.53 -5.27
CA SER A 14 -3.61 4.17 -5.60
C SER A 14 -3.76 5.67 -5.82
N GLY A 15 -4.85 6.14 -6.43
CA GLY A 15 -5.12 7.56 -6.58
C GLY A 15 -5.34 8.28 -5.23
N GLN A 16 -6.10 7.65 -4.32
CA GLN A 16 -6.31 8.16 -2.97
C GLN A 16 -5.01 8.20 -2.15
N ASP A 17 -4.19 7.14 -2.23
CA ASP A 17 -2.88 7.07 -1.56
C ASP A 17 -1.96 8.19 -2.05
N ALA A 18 -1.87 8.41 -3.37
CA ALA A 18 -1.05 9.48 -3.95
C ALA A 18 -1.49 10.88 -3.50
N TYR A 19 -2.80 11.16 -3.45
CA TYR A 19 -3.32 12.44 -2.97
C TYR A 19 -2.97 12.68 -1.49
N ILE A 20 -3.21 11.69 -0.63
CA ILE A 20 -2.92 11.79 0.81
C ILE A 20 -1.40 11.94 1.04
N ARG A 21 -0.58 11.18 0.32
CA ARG A 21 0.89 11.28 0.40
C ARG A 21 1.40 12.63 -0.06
N GLY A 22 0.87 13.17 -1.17
CA GLY A 22 1.21 14.51 -1.64
C GLY A 22 0.88 15.57 -0.59
N TRP A 23 -0.32 15.48 0.01
CA TRP A 23 -0.77 16.39 1.06
C TRP A 23 0.08 16.30 2.34
N LEU A 24 0.57 15.11 2.70
CA LEU A 24 1.48 14.89 3.83
C LEU A 24 2.92 15.34 3.52
N TYR A 25 3.34 15.23 2.26
CA TYR A 25 4.64 15.72 1.79
C TYR A 25 4.76 17.23 1.99
N GLU A 26 3.75 17.98 1.57
CA GLU A 26 3.69 19.44 1.74
C GLU A 26 3.76 19.88 3.21
N ARG A 27 3.32 19.02 4.15
CA ARG A 27 3.33 19.31 5.59
C ARG A 27 4.57 18.81 6.32
N ALA A 28 5.53 18.20 5.60
CA ALA A 28 6.71 17.55 6.18
C ALA A 28 6.38 16.46 7.22
N GLU A 29 5.20 15.84 7.14
CA GLU A 29 4.72 14.80 8.07
C GLU A 29 5.25 13.39 7.68
N GLN A 30 6.58 13.30 7.51
CA GLN A 30 7.23 12.06 7.06
C GLN A 30 7.14 10.93 8.09
N GLN A 31 7.01 11.24 9.39
CA GLN A 31 6.92 10.22 10.42
C GLN A 31 5.65 9.38 10.31
N PHE A 32 4.53 10.02 9.96
CA PHE A 32 3.26 9.33 9.79
C PHE A 32 3.34 8.32 8.64
N THR A 33 3.82 8.78 7.48
CA THR A 33 3.99 7.91 6.31
C THR A 33 4.99 6.79 6.57
N ASN A 34 6.11 7.05 7.26
CA ASN A 34 7.08 6.03 7.63
C ASN A 34 6.48 4.92 8.52
N ARG A 35 5.67 5.30 9.51
CA ARG A 35 4.97 4.34 10.38
C ARG A 35 3.95 3.53 9.59
N LEU A 36 3.22 4.18 8.69
CA LEU A 36 2.24 3.50 7.83
C LEU A 36 2.92 2.50 6.88
N SER A 37 4.03 2.88 6.25
CA SER A 37 4.81 1.98 5.39
C SER A 37 5.35 0.78 6.16
N ALA A 38 5.88 1.01 7.37
CA ALA A 38 6.35 -0.07 8.24
C ALA A 38 5.22 -1.04 8.64
N LEU A 39 4.06 -0.51 9.00
CA LEU A 39 2.88 -1.31 9.31
C LEU A 39 2.43 -2.14 8.10
N ARG A 40 2.32 -1.53 6.91
CA ARG A 40 1.90 -2.23 5.68
C ARG A 40 2.85 -3.36 5.31
N ASN A 41 4.16 -3.12 5.41
CA ASN A 41 5.17 -4.14 5.16
C ASN A 41 5.09 -5.28 6.18
N GLY A 42 4.94 -4.95 7.47
CA GLY A 42 4.79 -5.94 8.53
C GLY A 42 3.54 -6.81 8.38
N LEU A 43 2.40 -6.22 8.03
CA LEU A 43 1.14 -6.95 7.84
C LEU A 43 1.14 -7.80 6.58
N ALA A 44 1.66 -7.29 5.47
CA ALA A 44 1.69 -8.04 4.22
C ALA A 44 2.65 -9.25 4.30
N GLY A 45 3.64 -9.20 5.19
CA GLY A 45 4.59 -10.28 5.41
C GLY A 45 5.92 -10.02 4.70
N PHE A 46 6.21 -10.78 3.64
CA PHE A 46 7.54 -10.76 3.04
C PHE A 46 7.68 -9.71 1.92
N GLY A 47 8.82 -9.03 1.92
CA GLY A 47 9.22 -8.06 0.89
C GLY A 47 8.64 -6.66 1.09
N THR A 48 9.15 -5.72 0.30
CA THR A 48 8.69 -4.32 0.33
C THR A 48 7.38 -4.21 -0.42
N LYS A 49 6.34 -3.76 0.28
CA LYS A 49 5.03 -3.41 -0.32
C LYS A 49 4.82 -1.93 -0.33
N ASP A 50 5.47 -1.22 0.58
CA ASP A 50 5.45 0.21 0.75
C ASP A 50 6.83 0.75 1.01
N GLU A 51 7.11 1.83 0.33
CA GLU A 51 8.25 2.64 0.59
C GLU A 51 7.78 3.95 1.22
N ARG A 52 8.64 4.43 2.12
CA ARG A 52 8.49 5.72 2.78
C ARG A 52 8.23 6.82 1.74
N LEU A 53 7.64 7.93 2.18
CA LEU A 53 7.35 9.07 1.31
C LEU A 53 8.59 9.65 0.62
N THR A 54 9.76 9.48 1.25
CA THR A 54 11.06 9.79 0.68
C THR A 54 11.95 8.57 0.72
N VAL A 55 12.60 8.30 -0.40
CA VAL A 55 13.56 7.20 -0.58
C VAL A 55 14.88 7.75 -1.11
N PRO A 56 16.00 7.03 -0.89
CA PRO A 56 17.24 7.30 -1.61
C PRO A 56 17.00 7.29 -3.13
N PRO A 57 17.65 8.16 -3.92
CA PRO A 57 17.44 8.24 -5.36
C PRO A 57 17.60 6.90 -6.09
N GLU A 58 18.44 6.00 -5.58
CA GLU A 58 18.71 4.68 -6.17
C GLU A 58 17.49 3.74 -6.15
N LEU A 59 16.57 3.99 -5.22
CA LEU A 59 15.31 3.24 -5.06
C LEU A 59 14.11 3.98 -5.66
N GLY A 60 14.24 5.27 -5.93
CA GLY A 60 13.17 6.05 -6.52
C GLY A 60 12.97 5.76 -8.00
N ALA A 61 11.84 6.25 -8.52
CA ALA A 61 11.45 6.07 -9.92
C ALA A 61 12.57 6.52 -10.88
N GLU A 62 12.89 5.66 -11.83
CA GLU A 62 13.97 5.83 -12.82
C GLU A 62 15.35 6.11 -12.22
N ARG A 63 15.54 5.84 -10.93
CA ARG A 63 16.72 6.22 -10.14
C ARG A 63 17.02 7.72 -10.12
N ARG A 64 15.98 8.55 -10.28
CA ARG A 64 16.10 10.01 -10.49
C ARG A 64 15.32 10.84 -9.50
N THR A 65 14.41 10.21 -8.76
CA THR A 65 13.56 10.91 -7.78
C THR A 65 13.86 10.41 -6.37
N SER A 66 13.76 11.30 -5.39
CA SER A 66 13.72 10.91 -3.98
C SER A 66 12.29 10.93 -3.43
N SER A 67 11.35 11.56 -4.14
CA SER A 67 9.95 11.61 -3.78
C SER A 67 9.25 10.33 -4.23
N ASN A 68 8.47 9.74 -3.33
CA ASN A 68 7.77 8.49 -3.55
C ASN A 68 6.28 8.63 -3.19
N VAL A 69 5.69 9.70 -3.71
CA VAL A 69 4.25 10.01 -3.56
C VAL A 69 3.40 8.91 -4.20
N LEU A 70 3.85 8.37 -5.33
CA LEU A 70 3.36 7.12 -5.91
C LEU A 70 4.42 6.05 -5.69
N SER A 71 4.17 5.11 -4.78
CA SER A 71 5.13 4.05 -4.46
C SER A 71 5.29 3.09 -5.65
N ALA A 72 6.49 3.07 -6.20
CA ALA A 72 6.91 2.21 -7.31
C ALA A 72 8.37 1.78 -7.12
N ASP A 73 8.81 0.76 -7.86
CA ASP A 73 10.22 0.39 -7.90
C ASP A 73 11.05 1.32 -8.82
N ALA A 74 12.34 1.04 -8.94
CA ALA A 74 13.26 1.82 -9.76
C ALA A 74 12.90 1.84 -11.26
N ASP A 75 12.07 0.90 -11.74
CA ASP A 75 11.57 0.83 -13.11
C ASP A 75 10.19 1.51 -13.24
N SER A 76 9.75 2.25 -12.21
CA SER A 76 8.45 2.92 -12.14
C SER A 76 7.26 1.95 -12.18
N LEU A 77 7.47 0.69 -11.79
CA LEU A 77 6.42 -0.31 -11.69
C LEU A 77 5.87 -0.42 -10.28
N SER A 78 4.55 -0.58 -10.17
CA SER A 78 3.92 -0.78 -8.86
C SER A 78 4.33 -2.11 -8.25
N TYR A 79 4.64 -2.13 -6.95
CA TYR A 79 4.88 -3.36 -6.21
C TYR A 79 3.69 -4.32 -6.31
N GLY A 80 3.95 -5.48 -6.92
CA GLY A 80 2.99 -6.58 -7.02
C GLY A 80 2.59 -7.08 -5.63
N ARG A 81 1.31 -7.42 -5.47
CA ARG A 81 0.77 -7.98 -4.23
C ARG A 81 -0.06 -9.21 -4.54
N THR A 82 0.12 -10.27 -3.78
CA THR A 82 -0.77 -11.43 -3.86
C THR A 82 -2.10 -11.12 -3.16
N PRO A 83 -3.20 -11.82 -3.51
CA PRO A 83 -4.46 -11.66 -2.79
C PRO A 83 -4.33 -11.85 -1.26
N ALA A 84 -3.49 -12.80 -0.81
CA ALA A 84 -3.25 -13.03 0.61
C ALA A 84 -2.58 -11.80 1.27
N GLU A 85 -1.55 -11.23 0.66
CA GLU A 85 -0.85 -10.03 1.18
C GLU A 85 -1.80 -8.83 1.30
N ILE A 86 -2.72 -8.69 0.34
CA ILE A 86 -3.76 -7.65 0.37
C ILE A 86 -4.72 -7.93 1.54
N LEU A 87 -5.21 -9.15 1.69
CA LEU A 87 -6.13 -9.52 2.77
C LEU A 87 -5.51 -9.35 4.16
N ARG A 88 -4.26 -9.75 4.37
CA ARG A 88 -3.54 -9.53 5.64
C ARG A 88 -3.48 -8.05 6.03
N THR A 89 -3.22 -7.18 5.04
CA THR A 89 -3.15 -5.73 5.23
C THR A 89 -4.53 -5.16 5.55
N VAL A 90 -5.54 -5.55 4.77
CA VAL A 90 -6.91 -5.04 4.86
C VAL A 90 -7.62 -5.52 6.13
N TYR A 91 -7.36 -6.75 6.56
CA TYR A 91 -7.85 -7.28 7.84
C TYR A 91 -7.09 -6.71 9.04
N GLY A 92 -5.88 -6.18 8.84
CA GLY A 92 -5.06 -5.62 9.92
C GLY A 92 -4.52 -6.65 10.91
N THR A 93 -4.73 -7.95 10.64
CA THR A 93 -4.33 -9.06 11.51
C THR A 93 -2.96 -9.64 11.14
N GLY A 94 -2.47 -9.37 9.93
CA GLY A 94 -1.29 -10.04 9.39
C GLY A 94 -1.55 -11.48 8.92
N ASP A 95 -2.80 -11.94 8.97
CA ASP A 95 -3.21 -13.29 8.53
C ASP A 95 -4.48 -13.21 7.68
N GLU A 96 -4.37 -13.64 6.42
CA GLU A 96 -5.43 -13.62 5.42
C GLU A 96 -6.63 -14.51 5.77
N ARG A 97 -6.48 -15.39 6.77
CA ARG A 97 -7.53 -16.33 7.22
C ARG A 97 -8.39 -15.76 8.34
N TRP A 98 -7.95 -14.68 8.99
CA TRP A 98 -8.63 -14.06 10.12
C TRP A 98 -9.14 -12.66 9.71
N PRO A 99 -10.42 -12.54 9.30
CA PRO A 99 -11.05 -11.26 9.05
C PRO A 99 -11.01 -10.32 10.27
N GLY A 100 -11.02 -9.02 10.01
CA GLY A 100 -10.85 -7.99 11.03
C GLY A 100 -10.67 -6.60 10.42
N GLY A 101 -10.40 -5.62 11.28
CA GLY A 101 -9.97 -4.28 10.85
C GLY A 101 -10.94 -3.59 9.90
N PHE A 102 -10.49 -3.33 8.67
CA PHE A 102 -11.27 -2.58 7.68
C PHE A 102 -12.43 -3.40 7.09
N TYR A 103 -12.33 -4.74 7.11
CA TYR A 103 -13.39 -5.66 6.66
C TYR A 103 -13.61 -6.74 7.74
N PRO A 104 -14.32 -6.41 8.83
CA PRO A 104 -14.43 -7.28 10.00
C PRO A 104 -15.14 -8.62 9.72
N ASN A 105 -16.03 -8.67 8.73
CA ASN A 105 -16.73 -9.89 8.31
C ASN A 105 -16.16 -10.52 7.02
N GLY A 106 -15.00 -10.04 6.57
CA GLY A 106 -14.33 -10.50 5.36
C GLY A 106 -14.69 -9.71 4.09
N GLY A 107 -13.87 -9.87 3.05
CA GLY A 107 -14.03 -9.20 1.75
C GLY A 107 -15.03 -9.90 0.81
N ASN A 108 -16.21 -10.28 1.30
CA ASN A 108 -17.21 -11.06 0.54
C ASN A 108 -18.13 -10.19 -0.34
N GLY A 109 -18.02 -8.86 -0.28
CA GLY A 109 -18.73 -7.93 -1.17
C GLY A 109 -20.25 -7.96 -1.06
N ARG A 110 -20.79 -8.51 0.05
CA ARG A 110 -22.23 -8.66 0.30
C ARG A 110 -22.77 -7.75 1.40
N ASP A 111 -21.91 -6.95 2.01
CA ASP A 111 -22.32 -5.97 3.00
C ASP A 111 -22.70 -4.66 2.27
N CYS A 112 -23.90 -4.70 1.65
CA CYS A 112 -24.72 -3.57 1.24
C CYS A 112 -26.15 -3.82 1.74
#